data_AF-A0A3D1VIZ0-F1
#
_entry.id   AF-A0A3D1VIZ0-F1
#
_cell.length_a   1.000
_cell.length_b   1.000
_cell.length_c   1.000
_cell.angle_alpha   90.00
_cell.angle_beta   90.00
_cell.angle_gamma   90.00
#
_symmetry.space_group_name_H-M   'P 1'
#
loop_
_entity.id
_entity.type
_entity.pdbx_description
1 polymer ?
#
loop_
_entity_poly.entity_id
_entity_poly.type
_entity_poly.pdbx_seq_one_letter_code
_entity_poly.pdbx_strand_id
1 'polypeptide(L)' 'LLTESRHAFSHLHFGEKVIASLFQAITPRTAGFAAIDLNTLKESSYLVTIIFMFIGGSPGSTAGGIKTVTLAVLFLGAVA' A
#
# COMPACT_ATOMS: atom_id res chain seq x y z
N LEU A 1 1.63 7.47 1.59
CA LEU A 1 0.99 7.95 0.33
C LEU A 1 0.33 9.32 0.43
N LEU A 2 -0.30 9.70 1.56
CA LEU A 2 -0.73 11.10 1.74
C LEU A 2 0.43 12.11 1.61
N THR A 3 1.67 11.71 1.88
CA THR A 3 2.90 12.48 1.59
C THR A 3 3.19 12.66 0.09
N GLU A 4 2.79 11.72 -0.76
CA GLU A 4 2.92 11.80 -2.23
C GLU A 4 1.88 12.73 -2.86
N SER A 5 0.81 13.07 -2.13
CA SER A 5 -0.15 14.09 -2.58
C SER A 5 0.55 15.41 -2.96
N ARG A 6 1.72 15.73 -2.40
CA ARG A 6 2.43 16.96 -2.76
C ARG A 6 3.41 16.83 -3.94
N HIS A 7 3.71 15.63 -4.44
CA HIS A 7 4.75 15.42 -5.47
C HIS A 7 4.20 14.78 -6.75
N ALA A 8 3.91 13.47 -6.78
CA ALA A 8 3.42 12.79 -7.99
C ALA A 8 1.98 13.17 -8.37
N PHE A 9 1.16 13.63 -7.42
CA PHE A 9 -0.23 14.03 -7.65
C PHE A 9 -0.42 15.56 -7.76
N SER A 10 0.64 16.33 -8.04
CA SER A 10 0.57 17.80 -8.09
C SER A 10 -0.29 18.35 -9.24
N HIS A 11 -0.42 17.59 -10.33
CA HIS A 11 -1.18 17.97 -11.54
C HIS A 11 -2.66 17.54 -11.52
N LEU A 12 -3.11 16.82 -10.48
CA LEU A 12 -4.47 16.26 -10.41
C LEU A 12 -5.41 17.12 -9.56
N HIS A 13 -6.69 17.14 -9.93
CA HIS A 13 -7.73 17.83 -9.16
C HIS A 13 -7.86 17.21 -7.76
N PHE A 14 -8.28 17.99 -6.75
CA PHE A 14 -8.34 17.52 -5.35
C PHE A 14 -9.13 16.21 -5.16
N GLY A 15 -10.21 16.00 -5.93
CA GLY A 15 -10.96 14.75 -5.93
C GLY A 15 -10.20 13.55 -6.52
N GLU A 16 -9.57 13.73 -7.68
CA GLU A 16 -8.76 12.70 -8.34
C GLU A 16 -7.53 12.33 -7.50
N LYS A 17 -6.96 13.31 -6.82
CA LYS A 17 -5.83 13.13 -5.91
C LYS A 17 -6.15 12.21 -4.74
N VAL A 18 -7.34 12.32 -4.17
CA VAL A 18 -7.80 11.42 -3.09
C VAL A 18 -7.93 10.01 -3.63
N ILE A 19 -8.60 9.84 -4.77
CA ILE A 19 -8.81 8.53 -5.41
C ILE A 19 -7.48 7.90 -5.79
N ALA A 20 -6.58 8.64 -6.43
CA ALA A 20 -5.27 8.14 -6.85
C ALA A 20 -4.41 7.75 -5.64
N SER A 21 -4.42 8.54 -4.55
CA SER A 21 -3.69 8.18 -3.32
C SER A 21 -4.24 6.93 -2.63
N LEU A 22 -5.56 6.71 -2.71
CA LEU A 22 -6.24 5.55 -2.15
C LEU A 22 -5.96 4.30 -3.02
N PHE A 23 -6.04 4.45 -4.33
CA PHE A 23 -5.73 3.39 -5.29
C PHE A 23 -4.29 2.95 -5.13
N GLN A 24 -3.36 3.89 -5.03
CA GLN A 24 -1.95 3.61 -4.79
C GLN A 24 -1.69 2.94 -3.43
N ALA A 25 -2.59 3.07 -2.44
CA ALA A 25 -2.46 2.42 -1.13
C ALA A 25 -3.06 1.00 -1.12
N ILE A 26 -4.10 0.76 -1.92
CA ILE A 26 -4.77 -0.53 -2.00
C ILE A 26 -4.04 -1.46 -2.97
N THR A 27 -3.59 -0.95 -4.10
CA THR A 27 -2.99 -1.75 -5.16
C THR A 27 -1.72 -2.52 -4.76
N PRO A 28 -0.78 -1.96 -3.96
CA PRO A 28 0.35 -2.73 -3.45
C PRO A 28 -0.05 -3.81 -2.45
N ARG A 29 -1.30 -3.82 -1.94
CA ARG A 29 -1.91 -5.02 -1.35
C ARG A 29 -2.35 -5.99 -2.46
N THR A 30 -1.35 -6.50 -3.17
CA THR A 30 -1.37 -7.66 -4.08
C THR A 30 -2.16 -7.55 -5.39
N ALA A 31 -2.70 -6.38 -5.74
CA ALA A 31 -3.35 -6.19 -7.05
C ALA A 31 -2.33 -5.87 -8.16
N GLY A 32 -1.19 -5.28 -7.83
CA GLY A 32 -0.04 -5.14 -8.74
C GLY A 32 -0.23 -4.14 -9.91
N PHE A 33 -1.34 -3.42 -9.97
CA PHE A 33 -1.56 -2.39 -10.99
C PHE A 33 -0.73 -1.12 -10.73
N ALA A 34 -0.27 -0.47 -11.80
CA ALA A 34 0.38 0.84 -11.72
C ALA A 34 -0.56 1.89 -12.31
N ALA A 35 -1.20 2.69 -11.45
CA ALA A 35 -2.07 3.81 -11.90
C ALA A 35 -1.28 5.08 -12.22
N ILE A 36 -0.05 5.19 -11.69
CA ILE A 36 0.90 6.29 -11.90
C ILE A 36 2.31 5.71 -12.08
N ASP A 37 3.21 6.47 -12.71
CA ASP A 37 4.59 6.03 -12.89
C ASP A 37 5.29 5.84 -11.55
N LEU A 38 5.63 4.58 -11.26
CA LEU A 38 6.26 4.19 -10.01
C LEU A 38 7.63 4.83 -9.83
N ASN A 39 8.33 5.25 -10.90
CA ASN A 39 9.65 5.88 -10.83
C ASN A 39 9.62 7.33 -10.30
N THR A 40 8.43 7.93 -10.22
CA THR A 40 8.27 9.32 -9.74
C THR A 40 7.95 9.43 -8.25
N LEU A 41 7.81 8.29 -7.55
CA LEU A 41 7.54 8.28 -6.11
C LEU A 41 8.78 8.65 -5.29
N LYS A 42 8.56 9.37 -4.19
CA LYS A 42 9.59 9.59 -3.16
C LYS A 42 10.07 8.27 -2.55
N GLU A 43 11.36 8.24 -2.19
CA GLU A 43 12.02 7.13 -1.48
C GLU A 43 11.24 6.65 -0.24
N SER A 44 10.74 7.56 0.59
CA SER A 44 9.95 7.15 1.78
C SER A 44 8.66 6.42 1.41
N SER A 45 8.09 6.71 0.24
CA SER A 45 6.84 6.09 -0.21
C SER A 45 7.08 4.69 -0.77
N TYR A 46 8.27 4.42 -1.34
CA TYR A 46 8.67 3.05 -1.69
C TYR A 46 8.76 2.15 -0.47
N LEU A 47 9.35 2.62 0.62
CA LEU A 47 9.45 1.84 1.87
C LEU A 47 8.05 1.42 2.36
N VAL A 48 7.09 2.35 2.35
CA VAL A 48 5.70 2.07 2.74
C VAL A 48 5.03 1.10 1.78
N THR A 49 5.27 1.24 0.46
CA THR A 49 4.76 0.31 -0.56
C THR A 49 5.31 -1.11 -0.35
N ILE A 50 6.60 -1.26 -0.04
CA ILE A 50 7.24 -2.55 0.24
C ILE A 50 6.63 -3.21 1.49
N ILE A 51 6.42 -2.44 2.56
CA ILE A 51 5.75 -2.95 3.78
C ILE A 51 4.32 -3.40 3.46
N PHE A 52 3.57 -2.66 2.63
CA PHE A 52 2.23 -3.07 2.21
C PHE A 52 2.21 -4.29 1.28
N MET A 53 3.26 -4.52 0.49
CA MET A 53 3.40 -5.76 -0.29
C MET A 53 3.74 -6.96 0.60
N PHE A 54 4.48 -6.73 1.69
CA PHE A 54 4.82 -7.77 2.67
C PHE A 54 3.61 -8.19 3.52
N ILE A 55 2.80 -7.22 3.97
CA ILE A 55 1.55 -7.43 4.71
C ILE A 55 0.43 -7.66 3.69
N GLY A 56 0.19 -8.92 3.37
CA GLY A 56 -0.79 -9.36 2.39
C GLY A 56 -2.24 -9.24 2.87
N GLY A 57 -3.15 -9.83 2.08
CA GLY A 57 -4.59 -9.84 2.36
C GLY A 57 -5.01 -10.79 3.49
N SER A 58 -6.32 -10.91 3.67
CA SER A 58 -6.94 -11.82 4.64
C SER A 58 -6.76 -13.30 4.25
N PRO A 59 -6.89 -14.24 5.22
CA PRO A 59 -6.92 -15.67 4.94
C PRO A 59 -8.07 -16.00 3.99
N GLY A 60 -7.84 -16.91 3.04
CA GLY A 60 -8.81 -17.24 1.98
C GLY A 60 -8.84 -16.27 0.79
N SER A 61 -8.05 -15.18 0.81
CA SER A 61 -7.87 -14.29 -0.35
C SER A 61 -6.77 -14.79 -1.30
N THR A 62 -6.82 -14.38 -2.57
CA THR A 62 -5.79 -14.61 -3.60
C THR A 62 -4.54 -13.73 -3.41
N ALA A 63 -4.54 -12.88 -2.39
CA ALA A 63 -3.42 -12.01 -2.04
C ALA A 63 -2.19 -12.79 -1.52
N GLY A 64 -1.01 -12.59 -2.11
CA GLY A 64 0.28 -13.12 -1.58
C GLY A 64 0.79 -12.37 -0.32
N GLY A 65 1.88 -12.87 0.28
CA GLY A 65 2.52 -12.26 1.47
C GLY A 65 2.12 -12.85 2.83
N ILE A 66 2.52 -12.21 3.94
CA ILE A 66 2.10 -12.61 5.29
C ILE A 66 0.63 -12.20 5.46
N LYS A 67 -0.24 -13.18 5.70
CA LYS A 67 -1.66 -12.95 5.89
C LYS A 67 -1.90 -12.12 7.16
N THR A 68 -2.90 -11.25 7.12
CA THR A 68 -3.24 -10.39 8.27
C THR A 68 -3.49 -11.18 9.55
N VAL A 69 -4.08 -12.38 9.45
CA VAL A 69 -4.31 -13.26 10.60
C VAL A 69 -3.03 -13.91 11.11
N THR A 70 -2.08 -14.27 10.22
CA THR A 70 -0.77 -14.76 10.65
C THR A 70 -0.02 -13.67 11.41
N LEU A 71 -0.08 -12.43 10.94
CA LEU A 71 0.51 -11.28 11.65
C LEU A 71 -0.17 -11.06 13.00
N ALA A 72 -1.51 -11.10 13.06
CA ALA A 72 -2.26 -10.94 14.30
C ALA A 72 -1.93 -12.04 15.34
N VAL A 73 -1.83 -13.30 14.91
CA VAL A 73 -1.46 -14.42 15.79
C VAL A 73 -0.01 -14.28 16.27
N LEU A 74 0.91 -13.88 15.40
CA LEU A 74 2.32 -13.69 15.75
C LEU A 74 2.49 -12.52 16.74
N PHE A 75 1.73 -11.44 16.56
CA PHE A 75 1.72 -10.31 17.48
C PHE A 75 1.10 -10.68 18.84
N LEU A 76 -0.02 -11.41 18.84
CA LEU A 76 -0.67 -11.88 20.05
C LEU A 76 0.24 -12.85 20.83
N GLY A 77 0.90 -13.78 20.13
CA GLY A 77 1.83 -14.74 20.76
C GLY A 77 3.18 -14.14 21.18
N ALA A 78 3.56 -12.96 20.68
CA ALA A 78 4.74 -12.25 21.15
C ALA A 78 4.46 -11.33 22.35
N VAL A 79 3.21 -10.92 22.54
CA VAL A 79 2.76 -10.07 23.64
C VAL A 79 2.23 -10.87 24.84
N ALA A 80 1.65 -12.05 24.60
CA ALA A 80 1.23 -13.01 25.62
C ALA A 80 2.43 -13.82 26.15
#